data_AF-A0A0D9XWH2-F1
#
_entry.id   AF-A0A0D9XWH2-F1
#
_cell.length_a   1.000
_cell.length_b   1.000
_cell.length_c   1.000
_cell.angle_alpha   90.00
_cell.angle_beta   90.00
_cell.angle_gamma   90.00
#
_symmetry.space_group_name_H-M   'P 1'
#
loop_
_entity.id
_entity.type
_entity.pdbx_description
1 polymer ?
#
loop_
_entity_poly.entity_id
_entity_poly.type
_entity_poly.pdbx_seq_one_letter_code
_entity_poly.pdbx_strand_id
1 'polypeptide(L)'
;MAGIDSTRLCTRRRVLSFLKTKLQLDGDSSFNPEHMEFLIRTTQWKALNAYLLRFNLISPEAASLNRFIAVYRNLDMIGRGGRCADAIIDAFPLLDEAAAAANPIKAMQNLFLDKFRRFTPKDPNLWHQLWESAARKLTEMALRCPELAPKTNLFGMRTVPRLYKRKRAAKSQVQDMASFFEQKR
;
A
#
# COMPACT_ATOMS: atom_id res chain seq x y z
N MET A 1 31.33 21.23 -40.34
CA MET A 1 31.00 19.81 -40.03
C MET A 1 31.20 19.62 -38.53
N ALA A 2 30.12 19.68 -37.75
CA ALA A 2 30.19 19.47 -36.30
C ALA A 2 29.93 17.99 -36.00
N GLY A 3 30.99 17.26 -35.62
CA GLY A 3 30.88 15.89 -35.13
C GLY A 3 30.20 15.90 -33.78
N ILE A 4 28.93 15.47 -33.73
CA ILE A 4 28.19 15.33 -32.48
C ILE A 4 28.76 14.10 -31.76
N ASP A 5 29.44 14.35 -30.64
CA ASP A 5 30.10 13.37 -29.77
C ASP A 5 29.23 12.13 -29.47
N SER A 6 29.55 11.02 -30.14
CA SER A 6 28.99 9.67 -29.91
C SER A 6 29.05 9.24 -28.44
N THR A 7 30.06 9.70 -27.71
CA THR A 7 30.23 9.48 -26.27
C THR A 7 29.13 10.11 -25.43
N ARG A 8 28.69 11.35 -25.72
CA ARG A 8 27.59 12.01 -24.99
C ARG A 8 26.25 11.31 -25.19
N LEU A 9 26.00 10.77 -26.38
CA LEU A 9 24.78 10.01 -26.70
C LEU A 9 24.76 8.66 -25.97
N CYS A 10 25.90 7.96 -25.88
CA CYS A 10 26.04 6.71 -25.12
C CYS A 10 25.82 6.90 -23.61
N THR A 11 26.37 7.96 -23.01
CA THR A 11 26.18 8.24 -21.58
C THR A 11 24.74 8.64 -21.27
N ARG A 12 24.11 9.46 -22.13
CA ARG A 12 22.67 9.78 -22.00
C ARG A 12 21.79 8.55 -22.15
N ARG A 13 22.09 7.64 -23.09
CA ARG A 13 21.36 6.37 -23.23
C ARG A 13 21.51 5.46 -22.02
N ARG A 14 22.70 5.41 -21.39
CA ARG A 14 22.93 4.63 -20.17
C ARG A 14 22.25 5.23 -18.95
N VAL A 15 22.25 6.57 -18.82
CA VAL A 15 21.52 7.26 -17.74
C VAL A 15 20.02 7.13 -17.95
N LEU A 16 19.52 7.27 -19.19
CA LEU A 16 18.12 7.05 -19.50
C LEU A 16 17.72 5.59 -19.38
N SER A 17 18.57 4.62 -19.72
CA SER A 17 18.28 3.20 -19.47
C SER A 17 18.29 2.92 -17.98
N PHE A 18 19.25 3.45 -17.22
CA PHE A 18 19.30 3.30 -15.76
C PHE A 18 18.09 3.94 -15.08
N LEU A 19 17.71 5.15 -15.50
CA LEU A 19 16.49 5.82 -15.06
C LEU A 19 15.25 5.03 -15.50
N LYS A 20 15.22 4.47 -16.71
CA LYS A 20 14.10 3.63 -17.20
C LYS A 20 14.02 2.27 -16.49
N THR A 21 15.15 1.71 -16.03
CA THR A 21 15.24 0.49 -15.22
C THR A 21 14.85 0.79 -13.77
N LYS A 22 15.26 1.93 -13.20
CA LYS A 22 14.89 2.39 -11.85
C LYS A 22 13.46 2.94 -11.76
N LEU A 23 12.95 3.51 -12.84
CA LEU A 23 11.60 4.06 -13.02
C LEU A 23 10.82 3.19 -14.03
N GLN A 24 10.92 1.85 -13.93
CA GLN A 24 10.02 0.95 -14.65
C GLN A 24 8.57 1.22 -14.20
N LEU A 25 7.98 2.26 -14.79
CA LEU A 25 6.60 2.65 -14.60
C LEU A 25 5.70 1.95 -15.61
N ASP A 26 6.23 1.46 -16.72
CA ASP A 26 5.44 0.86 -17.80
C ASP A 26 5.99 -0.52 -18.19
N GLY A 27 5.33 -1.59 -17.76
CA GLY A 27 5.47 -2.91 -18.39
C GLY A 27 5.45 -4.10 -17.45
N ASP A 28 6.20 -4.06 -16.35
CA ASP A 28 6.30 -5.24 -15.48
C ASP A 28 5.24 -5.20 -14.39
N SER A 29 4.39 -6.23 -14.37
CA SER A 29 3.31 -6.43 -13.39
C SER A 29 3.83 -6.90 -12.02
N SER A 30 5.13 -6.74 -11.77
CA SER A 30 5.79 -7.20 -10.56
C SER A 30 5.97 -6.05 -9.58
N PHE A 31 5.86 -6.38 -8.29
CA PHE A 31 6.14 -5.45 -7.21
C PHE A 31 7.65 -5.21 -7.10
N ASN A 32 8.06 -3.95 -7.24
CA ASN A 32 9.41 -3.47 -6.98
C ASN A 32 9.47 -2.79 -5.59
N PRO A 33 10.13 -3.41 -4.59
CA PRO A 33 10.27 -2.84 -3.25
C PRO A 33 11.16 -1.59 -3.22
N GLU A 34 12.19 -1.51 -4.05
CA GLU A 34 13.07 -0.32 -4.11
C GLU A 34 12.31 0.91 -4.61
N HIS A 35 11.41 0.71 -5.59
CA HIS A 35 10.57 1.79 -6.10
C HIS A 35 9.59 2.29 -5.02
N MET A 36 8.94 1.37 -4.30
CA MET A 36 8.07 1.72 -3.18
C MET A 36 8.84 2.48 -2.09
N GLU A 37 10.01 1.99 -1.70
CA GLU A 37 10.86 2.64 -0.70
C GLU A 37 11.23 4.06 -1.12
N PHE A 38 11.62 4.25 -2.39
CA PHE A 38 11.92 5.58 -2.95
C PHE A 38 10.72 6.53 -2.85
N LEU A 39 9.52 6.07 -3.23
CA LEU A 39 8.31 6.89 -3.15
C LEU A 39 7.97 7.30 -1.71
N ILE A 40 8.23 6.43 -0.72
CA ILE A 40 7.99 6.72 0.69
C ILE A 40 9.04 7.72 1.22
N ARG A 41 10.33 7.48 0.96
CA ARG A 41 11.43 8.37 1.39
C ARG A 41 11.29 9.79 0.85
N THR A 42 10.72 9.93 -0.34
CA THR A 42 10.47 11.21 -1.01
C THR A 42 9.06 11.77 -0.77
N THR A 43 8.29 11.13 0.13
CA THR A 43 6.91 11.50 0.52
C THR A 43 5.95 11.69 -0.67
N GLN A 44 6.14 10.92 -1.74
CA GLN A 44 5.31 10.94 -2.94
C GLN A 44 4.06 10.06 -2.77
N TRP A 45 3.23 10.37 -1.77
CA TRP A 45 2.05 9.56 -1.39
C TRP A 45 1.05 9.34 -2.53
N LYS A 46 0.86 10.33 -3.41
CA LYS A 46 -0.03 10.19 -4.58
C LYS A 46 0.49 9.16 -5.57
N ALA A 47 1.79 9.20 -5.86
CA ALA A 47 2.43 8.24 -6.74
C ALA A 47 2.47 6.84 -6.10
N LEU A 48 2.72 6.75 -4.78
CA LEU A 48 2.65 5.50 -4.04
C LEU A 48 1.27 4.85 -4.12
N ASN A 49 0.19 5.62 -3.92
CA ASN A 49 -1.16 5.10 -4.04
C ASN A 49 -1.47 4.62 -5.47
N ALA A 50 -1.12 5.42 -6.48
CA ALA A 50 -1.27 5.02 -7.88
C ALA A 50 -0.49 3.73 -8.21
N TYR A 51 0.70 3.60 -7.65
CA TYR A 51 1.53 2.40 -7.78
C TYR A 51 0.87 1.17 -7.12
N LEU A 52 0.40 1.30 -5.87
CA LEU A 52 -0.23 0.19 -5.14
C LEU A 52 -1.59 -0.22 -5.68
N LEU A 53 -2.37 0.71 -6.25
CA LEU A 53 -3.66 0.42 -6.88
C LEU A 53 -3.55 -0.61 -8.01
N ARG A 54 -2.37 -0.75 -8.64
CA ARG A 54 -2.13 -1.73 -9.71
C ARG A 54 -2.21 -3.19 -9.22
N PHE A 55 -2.05 -3.42 -7.93
CA PHE A 55 -1.94 -4.77 -7.36
C PHE A 55 -3.25 -5.30 -6.75
N ASN A 56 -4.34 -4.53 -6.78
CA ASN A 56 -5.65 -4.92 -6.23
C ASN A 56 -5.53 -5.55 -4.83
N LEU A 57 -4.96 -4.78 -3.91
CA LEU A 57 -4.70 -5.15 -2.53
C LEU A 57 -6.02 -5.40 -1.77
N ILE A 58 -6.34 -6.67 -1.48
CA ILE A 58 -7.61 -7.09 -0.84
C ILE A 58 -7.35 -7.80 0.51
N SER A 59 -6.15 -8.34 0.72
CA SER A 59 -5.79 -9.11 1.90
C SER A 59 -5.87 -8.30 3.20
N PRO A 60 -5.98 -8.96 4.38
CA PRO A 60 -5.91 -8.27 5.67
C PRO A 60 -4.55 -7.59 5.92
N GLU A 61 -3.46 -8.13 5.38
CA GLU A 61 -2.13 -7.51 5.39
C GLU A 61 -2.14 -6.22 4.57
N ALA A 62 -2.76 -6.24 3.38
CA ALA A 62 -2.98 -5.09 2.53
C ALA A 62 -3.82 -4.00 3.22
N ALA A 63 -4.89 -4.38 3.93
CA ALA A 63 -5.67 -3.45 4.73
C ALA A 63 -4.82 -2.80 5.84
N SER A 64 -3.96 -3.58 6.50
CA SER A 64 -3.02 -3.08 7.50
C SER A 64 -1.99 -2.13 6.88
N LEU A 65 -1.41 -2.48 5.73
CA LEU A 65 -0.49 -1.65 4.98
C LEU A 65 -1.12 -0.29 4.63
N ASN A 66 -2.34 -0.31 4.08
CA ASN A 66 -3.08 0.90 3.71
C ASN A 66 -3.37 1.79 4.92
N ARG A 67 -3.67 1.21 6.10
CA ARG A 67 -3.84 1.97 7.35
C ARG A 67 -2.54 2.68 7.75
N PHE A 68 -1.39 2.00 7.70
CA PHE A 68 -0.11 2.63 8.01
C PHE A 68 0.28 3.71 7.00
N ILE A 69 0.04 3.49 5.70
CA ILE A 69 0.24 4.53 4.67
C ILE A 69 -0.61 5.76 4.98
N ALA A 70 -1.87 5.60 5.37
CA ALA A 70 -2.73 6.71 5.74
C ALA A 70 -2.18 7.48 6.96
N VAL A 71 -1.67 6.78 7.98
CA VAL A 71 -1.04 7.42 9.14
C VAL A 71 0.16 8.24 8.72
N TYR A 72 1.11 7.67 7.97
CA TYR A 72 2.31 8.39 7.54
C TYR A 72 2.01 9.58 6.62
N ARG A 73 0.99 9.44 5.76
CA ARG A 73 0.49 10.57 4.96
C ARG A 73 -0.04 11.70 5.83
N ASN A 74 -0.80 11.39 6.88
CA ASN A 74 -1.31 12.40 7.80
C ASN A 74 -0.15 13.10 8.54
N LEU A 75 0.89 12.35 8.93
CA LEU A 75 2.09 12.92 9.55
C LEU A 75 2.83 13.88 8.60
N ASP A 76 2.95 13.53 7.31
CA ASP A 76 3.55 14.41 6.29
C ASP A 76 2.72 15.69 6.11
N MET A 77 1.39 15.58 6.10
CA MET A 77 0.51 16.74 6.02
C MET A 77 0.64 17.66 7.24
N ILE A 78 0.78 17.10 8.45
CA ILE A 78 1.07 17.86 9.67
C ILE A 78 2.45 18.54 9.56
N GLY A 79 3.47 17.81 9.10
CA GLY A 79 4.83 18.32 8.95
C GLY A 79 4.97 19.47 7.95
N ARG A 80 4.15 19.47 6.89
CA ARG A 80 4.07 20.59 5.93
C ARG A 80 3.47 21.86 6.52
N GLY A 81 2.73 21.76 7.62
CA GLY A 81 2.11 22.89 8.31
C GLY A 81 1.01 23.60 7.49
N GLY A 82 0.58 24.74 8.02
CA GLY A 82 -0.48 25.58 7.43
C GLY A 82 -1.78 24.82 7.16
N ARG A 83 -2.43 25.13 6.04
CA ARG A 83 -3.74 24.55 5.64
C ARG A 83 -3.76 23.03 5.58
N CYS A 84 -2.62 22.38 5.33
CA CYS A 84 -2.53 20.92 5.30
C CYS A 84 -2.65 20.32 6.70
N ALA A 85 -2.02 20.94 7.70
CA ALA A 85 -2.15 20.53 9.08
C ALA A 85 -3.56 20.81 9.60
N ASP A 86 -4.16 21.93 9.21
CA ASP A 86 -5.52 22.31 9.62
C ASP A 86 -6.57 21.31 9.11
N ALA A 87 -6.45 20.87 7.85
CA ALA A 87 -7.34 19.84 7.30
C ALA A 87 -7.29 18.50 8.05
N ILE A 88 -6.15 18.15 8.66
CA ILE A 88 -6.04 16.93 9.48
C ILE A 88 -6.73 17.11 10.83
N ILE A 89 -6.70 18.31 11.40
CA ILE A 89 -7.39 18.61 12.68
C ILE A 89 -8.89 18.49 12.50
N ASP A 90 -9.42 19.09 11.43
CA ASP A 90 -10.84 19.03 11.12
C ASP A 90 -11.30 17.58 10.85
N ALA A 91 -10.43 16.76 10.24
CA ALA A 91 -10.72 15.36 9.98
C ALA A 91 -10.59 14.45 11.23
N PHE A 92 -9.75 14.82 12.19
CA PHE A 92 -9.45 14.03 13.39
C PHE A 92 -9.53 14.87 14.68
N PRO A 93 -10.71 15.45 15.02
CA PRO A 93 -10.87 16.28 16.20
C PRO A 93 -10.71 15.46 17.48
N LEU A 94 -10.20 16.07 18.55
CA LEU A 94 -10.17 15.43 19.87
C LEU A 94 -11.60 15.05 20.28
N LEU A 95 -11.76 13.81 20.72
CA LEU A 95 -13.05 13.29 21.17
C LEU A 95 -13.24 13.60 22.66
N ASP A 96 -14.48 13.88 23.06
CA ASP A 96 -14.85 13.98 24.47
C ASP A 96 -14.80 12.59 25.14
N GLU A 97 -14.90 12.55 26.47
CA GLU A 97 -14.76 11.30 27.24
C GLU A 97 -15.81 10.25 26.84
N ALA A 98 -17.04 10.69 26.53
CA ALA A 98 -18.12 9.81 26.11
C ALA A 98 -17.88 9.21 24.70
N ALA A 99 -17.48 10.03 23.72
CA ALA A 99 -17.16 9.54 22.37
C ALA A 99 -15.85 8.75 22.35
N ALA A 100 -14.90 9.06 23.23
CA ALA A 100 -13.68 8.29 23.41
C ALA A 100 -13.96 6.90 23.99
N ALA A 101 -14.87 6.80 24.97
CA ALA A 101 -15.32 5.51 25.51
C ALA A 101 -16.06 4.68 24.46
N ALA A 102 -16.85 5.32 23.58
CA ALA A 102 -17.56 4.64 22.49
C ALA A 102 -16.63 4.10 21.39
N ASN A 103 -15.50 4.77 21.11
CA ASN A 103 -14.52 4.32 20.13
C ASN A 103 -13.08 4.60 20.57
N PRO A 104 -12.47 3.72 21.39
CA PRO A 104 -11.15 3.94 21.96
C PRO A 104 -10.05 3.95 20.90
N ILE A 105 -10.20 3.19 19.81
CA ILE A 105 -9.20 3.14 18.72
C ILE A 105 -9.14 4.48 18.00
N LYS A 106 -10.30 5.05 17.65
CA LYS A 106 -10.38 6.36 17.02
C LYS A 106 -9.87 7.46 17.95
N ALA A 107 -10.21 7.40 19.24
CA ALA A 107 -9.73 8.36 20.24
C ALA A 107 -8.21 8.35 20.36
N MET A 108 -7.58 7.17 20.41
CA MET A 108 -6.12 7.04 20.44
C MET A 108 -5.46 7.61 19.18
N GLN A 109 -6.05 7.37 18.00
CA GLN A 109 -5.53 7.94 16.75
C GLN A 109 -5.59 9.47 16.74
N ASN A 110 -6.72 10.05 17.15
CA ASN A 110 -6.89 11.51 17.18
C ASN A 110 -5.93 12.14 18.20
N LEU A 111 -5.79 11.53 19.38
CA LEU A 111 -4.85 11.97 20.40
C LEU A 111 -3.39 11.87 19.92
N PHE A 112 -3.04 10.81 19.20
CA PHE A 112 -1.70 10.65 18.64
C PHE A 112 -1.37 11.75 17.63
N LEU A 113 -2.29 12.05 16.70
CA LEU A 113 -2.09 13.10 15.70
C LEU A 113 -1.99 14.50 16.34
N ASP A 114 -2.83 14.78 17.35
CA ASP A 114 -2.75 16.04 18.10
C ASP A 114 -1.41 16.18 18.83
N LYS A 115 -0.96 15.12 19.52
CA LYS A 115 0.36 15.13 20.17
C LYS A 115 1.49 15.32 19.16
N PHE A 116 1.46 14.61 18.05
CA PHE A 116 2.49 14.73 17.02
C PHE A 116 2.57 16.15 16.44
N ARG A 117 1.43 16.83 16.26
CA ARG A 117 1.39 18.24 15.87
C ARG A 117 2.08 19.15 16.90
N ARG A 118 1.79 18.98 18.19
CA ARG A 118 2.40 19.79 19.25
C ARG A 118 3.91 19.58 19.33
N PHE A 119 4.36 18.37 19.04
CA PHE A 119 5.77 17.95 19.11
C PHE A 119 6.37 17.69 17.72
N THR A 120 5.93 18.42 16.71
CA THR A 120 6.41 18.20 15.34
C THR A 120 7.92 18.47 15.27
N PRO A 121 8.73 17.54 14.74
CA PRO A 121 10.17 17.73 14.63
C PRO A 121 10.49 19.00 13.84
N LYS A 122 11.32 19.88 14.41
CA LYS A 122 11.82 21.07 13.70
C LYS A 122 13.06 20.76 12.87
N ASP A 123 13.77 19.68 13.22
CA ASP A 123 15.00 19.27 12.54
C ASP A 123 14.68 18.45 11.28
N PRO A 124 15.15 18.88 10.09
CA PRO A 124 15.04 18.11 8.85
C PRO A 124 15.63 16.70 8.93
N ASN A 125 16.67 16.47 9.74
CA ASN A 125 17.28 15.16 9.88
C ASN A 125 16.36 14.16 10.58
N LEU A 126 15.61 14.62 11.59
CA LEU A 126 14.60 13.79 12.27
C LEU A 126 13.47 13.40 11.32
N TRP A 127 13.08 14.29 10.41
CA TRP A 127 12.14 13.96 9.34
C TRP A 127 12.71 12.91 8.38
N HIS A 128 13.96 13.07 7.96
CA HIS A 128 14.60 12.09 7.09
C HIS A 128 14.64 10.70 7.74
N GLN A 129 15.05 10.62 9.00
CA GLN A 129 15.09 9.37 9.76
C GLN A 129 13.69 8.76 9.95
N LEU A 130 12.67 9.59 10.19
CA LEU A 130 11.28 9.13 10.26
C LEU A 130 10.84 8.49 8.94
N TRP A 131 11.13 9.13 7.80
CA TRP A 131 10.77 8.62 6.49
C TRP A 131 11.57 7.38 6.07
N GLU A 132 12.83 7.31 6.46
CA GLU A 132 13.66 6.11 6.25
C GLU A 132 13.15 4.92 7.08
N SER A 133 12.74 5.16 8.32
CA SER A 133 12.12 4.15 9.18
C SER A 133 10.74 3.72 8.63
N ALA A 134 9.93 4.69 8.20
CA ALA A 134 8.63 4.43 7.57
C ALA A 134 8.78 3.60 6.29
N ALA A 135 9.76 3.93 5.45
CA ALA A 135 10.02 3.23 4.20
C ALA A 135 10.39 1.77 4.46
N ARG A 136 11.32 1.50 5.38
CA ARG A 136 11.68 0.12 5.77
C ARG A 136 10.47 -0.66 6.26
N LYS A 137 9.70 -0.10 7.20
CA LYS A 137 8.54 -0.77 7.79
C LYS A 137 7.44 -1.04 6.77
N LEU A 138 7.09 -0.05 5.95
CA LEU A 138 6.05 -0.20 4.94
C LEU A 138 6.46 -1.18 3.84
N THR A 139 7.72 -1.17 3.41
CA THR A 139 8.24 -2.16 2.46
C THR A 139 8.21 -3.57 3.06
N GLU A 140 8.59 -3.75 4.33
CA GLU A 140 8.48 -5.05 5.01
C GLU A 140 7.03 -5.53 5.08
N MET A 141 6.08 -4.64 5.41
CA MET A 141 4.65 -4.96 5.41
C MET A 141 4.15 -5.33 4.00
N ALA A 142 4.61 -4.61 2.98
CA ALA A 142 4.25 -4.87 1.59
C ALA A 142 4.72 -6.27 1.14
N LEU A 143 5.92 -6.69 1.54
CA LEU A 143 6.44 -8.02 1.23
C LEU A 143 5.64 -9.16 1.88
N ARG A 144 4.88 -8.88 2.94
CA ARG A 144 3.95 -9.85 3.56
C ARG A 144 2.61 -9.94 2.83
N CYS A 145 2.31 -9.00 1.92
CA CYS A 145 1.06 -9.02 1.17
C CYS A 145 1.15 -10.07 0.06
N PRO A 146 0.22 -11.05 0.01
CA PRO A 146 0.27 -12.13 -0.97
C PRO A 146 0.12 -11.63 -2.42
N GLU A 147 -0.54 -10.50 -2.64
CA GLU A 147 -0.75 -9.91 -3.96
C GLU A 147 0.51 -9.24 -4.52
N LEU A 148 1.43 -8.85 -3.63
CA LEU A 148 2.71 -8.26 -3.98
C LEU A 148 3.82 -9.30 -4.10
N ALA A 149 3.54 -10.56 -3.74
CA ALA A 149 4.46 -11.64 -3.96
C ALA A 149 4.76 -11.78 -5.47
N PRO A 150 6.02 -12.10 -5.84
CA PRO A 150 6.33 -12.40 -7.22
C PRO A 150 5.41 -13.54 -7.68
N LYS A 151 4.62 -13.28 -8.73
CA LYS A 151 3.86 -14.32 -9.42
C LYS A 151 4.88 -15.30 -10.01
N THR A 152 5.25 -16.30 -9.24
CA THR A 152 5.96 -17.46 -9.76
C THR A 152 5.00 -18.10 -10.75
N ASN A 153 5.26 -17.93 -12.03
CA ASN A 153 4.62 -18.70 -13.09
C ASN A 153 4.99 -20.17 -12.89
N LEU A 154 4.31 -20.84 -11.97
CA LEU A 154 4.15 -22.29 -12.04
C LEU A 154 2.97 -22.52 -12.98
N PHE A 155 3.29 -23.10 -14.14
CA PHE A 155 2.41 -23.56 -15.21
C PHE A 155 2.07 -22.55 -16.32
N GLY A 156 2.84 -22.66 -17.41
CA GLY A 156 2.32 -22.48 -18.76
C GLY A 156 1.23 -23.51 -19.07
N MET A 157 0.04 -23.34 -18.51
CA MET A 157 -1.17 -23.97 -19.01
C MET A 157 -2.22 -22.91 -19.29
N ARG A 158 -2.44 -22.65 -20.58
CA ARG A 158 -3.65 -22.01 -21.07
C ARG A 158 -4.85 -22.74 -20.48
N THR A 159 -5.54 -22.15 -19.52
CA THR A 159 -6.90 -22.57 -19.19
C THR A 159 -7.81 -22.07 -20.32
N VAL A 160 -8.01 -22.94 -21.31
CA VAL A 160 -9.13 -22.83 -22.25
C VAL A 160 -10.41 -22.70 -21.41
N PRO A 161 -11.30 -21.73 -21.66
CA PRO A 161 -12.57 -21.67 -20.96
C PRO A 161 -13.38 -22.93 -21.33
N ARG A 162 -13.42 -23.93 -20.43
CA ARG A 162 -14.38 -25.03 -20.55
C ARG A 162 -15.75 -24.47 -20.20
N LEU A 163 -16.59 -24.31 -21.23
CA LEU A 163 -18.03 -24.17 -21.10
C LEU A 163 -18.55 -25.26 -20.14
N TYR A 164 -19.06 -24.83 -18.98
CA TYR A 164 -19.72 -25.69 -18.01
C TYR A 164 -20.92 -26.38 -18.67
N LYS A 165 -20.78 -27.65 -19.08
CA LYS A 165 -21.94 -28.51 -19.31
C LYS A 165 -22.55 -28.84 -17.95
N ARG A 166 -23.69 -28.21 -17.67
CA ARG A 166 -24.59 -28.45 -16.54
C ARG A 166 -24.87 -29.96 -16.42
N LYS A 167 -24.18 -30.68 -15.54
CA LYS A 167 -24.63 -32.01 -15.10
C LYS A 167 -25.67 -31.81 -14.01
N ARG A 168 -26.91 -32.21 -14.30
CA ARG A 168 -28.00 -32.31 -13.31
C ARG A 168 -27.49 -33.23 -12.18
N ALA A 169 -27.40 -32.71 -10.97
CA ALA A 169 -27.12 -33.50 -9.79
C ALA A 169 -28.27 -34.50 -9.54
N ALA A 170 -27.93 -35.75 -9.28
CA ALA A 170 -28.86 -36.79 -8.88
C ALA A 170 -29.34 -36.53 -7.44
N LYS A 171 -30.63 -36.80 -7.18
CA LYS A 171 -31.38 -36.50 -5.96
C LYS A 171 -30.92 -37.23 -4.67
N SER A 172 -29.72 -37.80 -4.60
CA SER A 172 -29.30 -38.62 -3.46
C SER A 172 -28.37 -37.93 -2.45
N GLN A 173 -27.94 -36.67 -2.68
CA GLN A 173 -27.06 -35.94 -1.74
C GLN A 173 -27.75 -34.86 -0.90
N VAL A 174 -29.08 -34.72 -1.01
CA VAL A 174 -29.86 -33.75 -0.21
C VAL A 174 -30.41 -34.36 1.09
N GLN A 175 -30.31 -35.69 1.25
CA GLN A 175 -30.87 -36.38 2.41
C GLN A 175 -29.90 -36.55 3.60
N ASP A 176 -28.59 -36.36 3.39
CA ASP A 176 -27.57 -36.55 4.45
C ASP A 176 -27.19 -35.29 5.24
N MET A 177 -27.61 -34.08 4.81
CA MET A 177 -27.36 -32.86 5.60
C MET A 177 -28.51 -32.50 6.55
N ALA A 178 -29.71 -33.04 6.35
CA ALA A 178 -30.85 -32.81 7.24
C ALA A 178 -30.75 -33.62 8.55
N SER A 179 -30.17 -34.83 8.49
CA SER A 179 -29.94 -35.69 9.66
C SER A 179 -28.87 -35.16 10.62
N PHE A 180 -28.02 -34.23 10.18
CA PHE A 180 -26.98 -33.64 11.02
C PHE A 180 -27.51 -32.52 11.95
N PHE A 181 -28.64 -31.89 11.61
CA PHE A 181 -29.19 -30.77 12.40
C PHE A 181 -30.28 -31.17 13.41
N GLU A 182 -30.80 -32.40 13.35
CA GLU A 182 -31.76 -32.89 14.35
C GLU A 182 -31.10 -33.56 15.58
N GLN A 183 -29.79 -33.83 15.56
CA GLN A 183 -29.10 -34.53 16.65
C GLN A 183 -28.45 -33.62 17.70
N LYS A 184 -28.75 -32.32 17.68
CA LYS A 184 -28.39 -31.37 18.75
C LYS A 184 -29.57 -30.50 19.18
N ARG A 185 -30.64 -31.17 19.61
CA ARG A 185 -31.58 -30.62 20.59
C ARG A 185 -31.79 -31.64 21.70
#